data_AF-A0A1B6M8H8-F1
#
_entry.id   AF-A0A1B6M8H8-F1
#
_cell.length_a   1.000
_cell.length_b   1.000
_cell.length_c   1.000
_cell.angle_alpha   90.00
_cell.angle_beta   90.00
_cell.angle_gamma   90.00
#
_symmetry.space_group_name_H-M   'P 1'
#
loop_
_entity.id
_entity.type
_entity.pdbx_description
1 polymer ?
#
loop_
_entity_poly.entity_id
_entity_poly.type
_entity_poly.pdbx_seq_one_letter_code
_entity_poly.pdbx_strand_id
1 'polypeptide(L)'
;KVPIEHCSSYTNCSSCLEAKDPYCGWCSLERRCTIRSACQKASHSSPRWLSLGTGQQCIDFEQILPDRIPITQMTSVQLTIRTLPELPAGAKYRCVFGGAEPIDAGVTTAGLSCLTPPTTSRPLIPPGHDHVLVPLSVRSSETNKDFVSRNFAYYDCAMHTKCADCVQAQWACNWCIYENKCTHNTSSCQRTIISGENNPSHLANHGVGACPRFRHPKQKILLPNSVPMEIALEVDNLPHPQPGHTGFQCIVTIEGA
;
A
#
# COMPACT_ATOMS: atom_id res chain seq x y z
N LYS A 1 11.97 -26.80 41.12
CA LYS A 1 10.80 -27.11 40.26
C LYS A 1 11.14 -26.71 38.84
N VAL A 2 11.19 -27.65 37.91
CA VAL A 2 11.32 -27.35 36.47
C VAL A 2 9.88 -27.18 35.95
N PRO A 3 9.54 -26.05 35.30
CA PRO A 3 8.24 -25.93 34.65
C PRO A 3 8.16 -27.00 33.56
N ILE A 4 7.04 -27.72 33.53
CA ILE A 4 6.82 -28.81 32.57
C ILE A 4 6.50 -28.22 31.19
N GLU A 5 6.00 -26.98 31.19
CA GLU A 5 5.53 -26.24 30.04
C GLU A 5 6.51 -25.14 29.60
N HIS A 6 6.79 -25.10 28.30
CA HIS A 6 7.62 -24.06 27.67
C HIS A 6 6.84 -23.31 26.58
N CYS A 7 5.55 -23.02 26.81
CA CYS A 7 4.69 -22.37 25.82
C CYS A 7 5.25 -21.03 25.30
N SER A 8 5.95 -20.28 26.15
CA SER A 8 6.56 -18.99 25.78
C SER A 8 7.65 -19.07 24.72
N SER A 9 8.14 -20.27 24.39
CA SER A 9 9.10 -20.48 23.30
C SER A 9 8.48 -20.26 21.91
N TYR A 10 7.15 -20.37 21.78
CA TYR A 10 6.44 -20.17 20.52
C TYR A 10 6.00 -18.70 20.36
N THR A 11 6.50 -18.05 19.31
CA THR A 11 6.37 -16.60 19.11
C THR A 11 5.19 -16.18 18.23
N ASN A 12 4.55 -17.13 17.53
CA ASN A 12 3.40 -16.87 16.67
C ASN A 12 2.33 -17.96 16.82
N CYS A 13 1.10 -17.61 16.44
CA CYS A 13 -0.06 -18.48 16.59
C CYS A 13 0.12 -19.84 15.90
N SER A 14 0.60 -19.86 14.65
CA SER A 14 0.83 -21.11 13.91
C SER A 14 1.80 -22.02 14.65
N SER A 15 2.98 -21.52 15.05
CA SER A 15 3.97 -22.30 15.80
C SER A 15 3.45 -22.82 17.14
N CYS A 16 2.63 -22.03 17.85
CA CYS A 16 2.03 -22.42 19.12
C CYS A 16 1.04 -23.58 18.94
N LEU A 17 0.22 -23.55 17.89
CA LEU A 17 -0.78 -24.57 17.63
C LEU A 17 -0.18 -25.82 16.95
N GLU A 18 0.85 -25.66 16.12
CA GLU A 18 1.55 -26.75 15.42
C GLU A 18 2.48 -27.55 16.33
N ALA A 19 2.92 -26.96 17.44
CA ALA A 19 3.68 -27.65 18.49
C ALA A 19 2.93 -28.86 19.07
N LYS A 20 1.60 -28.87 18.96
CA LYS A 20 0.71 -29.94 19.47
C LYS A 20 0.91 -30.25 20.96
N ASP A 21 1.40 -29.28 21.72
CA ASP A 21 1.50 -29.38 23.18
C ASP A 21 0.10 -29.19 23.79
N PRO A 22 -0.44 -30.18 24.53
CA PRO A 22 -1.79 -30.12 25.07
C PRO A 22 -1.99 -29.05 26.15
N TYR A 23 -0.90 -28.55 26.76
CA TYR A 23 -0.96 -27.52 27.79
C TYR A 23 -0.93 -26.11 27.19
N CYS A 24 -0.42 -25.96 25.97
CA CYS A 24 -0.21 -24.67 25.32
C CYS A 24 -1.36 -24.29 24.39
N GLY A 25 -1.64 -22.98 24.36
CA GLY A 25 -2.58 -22.39 23.43
C GLY A 25 -2.27 -20.92 23.16
N TRP A 26 -2.78 -20.41 22.06
CA TRP A 26 -2.55 -19.04 21.63
C TRP A 26 -3.53 -18.08 22.30
N CYS A 27 -3.01 -17.15 23.12
CA CYS A 27 -3.80 -16.07 23.69
C CYS A 27 -3.89 -14.91 22.68
N SER A 28 -4.97 -14.88 21.91
CA SER A 28 -5.10 -14.07 20.69
C SER A 28 -4.83 -12.59 20.91
N LEU A 29 -5.54 -11.94 21.84
CA LEU A 29 -5.42 -10.49 22.09
C LEU A 29 -4.11 -10.08 22.80
N GLU A 30 -3.36 -11.04 23.33
CA GLU A 30 -2.09 -10.79 24.00
C GLU A 30 -0.88 -11.15 23.14
N ARG A 31 -1.11 -11.77 21.97
CA ARG A 31 -0.10 -12.21 21.00
C ARG A 31 0.99 -13.08 21.62
N ARG A 32 0.59 -14.07 22.42
CA ARG A 32 1.53 -14.99 23.05
C ARG A 32 0.95 -16.39 23.24
N CYS A 33 1.82 -17.39 23.18
CA CYS A 33 1.49 -18.75 23.50
C CYS A 33 1.60 -18.97 25.02
N THR A 34 0.53 -19.44 25.64
CA THR A 34 0.42 -19.60 27.10
C THR A 34 -0.41 -20.83 27.47
N ILE A 35 -0.29 -21.26 28.72
CA ILE A 35 -1.34 -22.10 29.32
C ILE A 35 -2.65 -21.31 29.45
N ARG A 36 -3.78 -22.03 29.51
CA ARG A 36 -5.13 -21.43 29.54
C ARG A 36 -5.34 -20.46 30.71
N SER A 37 -4.86 -20.79 31.90
CA SER A 37 -5.01 -19.96 33.10
C SER A 37 -4.22 -18.65 33.05
N ALA A 38 -3.19 -18.57 32.22
CA ALA A 38 -2.35 -17.38 32.06
C ALA A 38 -2.87 -16.41 30.97
N CYS A 39 -3.89 -16.80 30.20
CA CYS A 39 -4.54 -15.94 29.21
C CYS A 39 -5.74 -15.23 29.85
N GLN A 40 -5.70 -13.91 29.91
CA GLN A 40 -6.77 -13.15 30.57
C GLN A 40 -8.09 -13.35 29.83
N LYS A 41 -9.15 -13.66 30.60
CA LYS A 41 -10.50 -13.88 30.09
C LYS A 41 -10.56 -14.92 28.96
N ALA A 42 -9.72 -15.95 29.01
CA ALA A 42 -9.68 -17.04 28.03
C ALA A 42 -11.06 -17.66 27.73
N SER A 43 -11.96 -17.72 28.73
CA SER A 43 -13.31 -18.28 28.59
C SER A 43 -14.41 -17.26 28.29
N HIS A 44 -14.09 -15.97 28.13
CA HIS A 44 -15.10 -14.92 27.93
C HIS A 44 -15.74 -14.98 26.53
N SER A 45 -14.94 -15.23 25.50
CA SER A 45 -15.42 -15.36 24.13
C SER A 45 -14.43 -16.16 23.29
N SER A 46 -14.93 -16.81 22.26
CA SER A 46 -14.10 -17.35 21.18
C SER A 46 -13.71 -16.22 20.21
N PRO A 47 -12.52 -16.20 19.60
CA PRO A 47 -11.36 -17.09 19.78
C PRO A 47 -10.27 -16.49 20.71
N ARG A 48 -10.58 -16.20 21.99
CA ARG A 48 -9.59 -15.57 22.91
C ARG A 48 -8.40 -16.46 23.25
N TRP A 49 -8.64 -17.75 23.49
CA TRP A 49 -7.59 -18.74 23.73
C TRP A 49 -7.80 -19.95 22.82
N LEU A 50 -6.87 -20.15 21.89
CA LEU A 50 -6.93 -21.21 20.88
C LEU A 50 -6.06 -22.38 21.33
N SER A 51 -6.60 -23.60 21.34
CA SER A 51 -5.82 -24.81 21.62
C SER A 51 -5.88 -25.80 20.46
N LEU A 52 -5.02 -26.81 20.52
CA LEU A 52 -5.06 -27.93 19.60
C LEU A 52 -6.47 -28.57 19.59
N GLY A 53 -6.97 -28.88 18.40
CA GLY A 53 -8.21 -29.66 18.22
C GLY A 53 -9.52 -28.89 18.28
N THR A 54 -9.52 -27.57 18.48
CA THR A 54 -10.76 -26.77 18.46
C THR A 54 -11.30 -26.48 17.06
N GLY A 55 -10.53 -26.76 16.01
CA GLY A 55 -10.86 -26.40 14.62
C GLY A 55 -10.80 -24.90 14.34
N GLN A 56 -10.37 -24.10 15.31
CA GLN A 56 -10.32 -22.65 15.23
C GLN A 56 -8.98 -22.19 14.65
N GLN A 57 -9.03 -21.18 13.80
CA GLN A 57 -7.86 -20.61 13.14
C GLN A 57 -7.36 -19.36 13.86
N CYS A 58 -6.09 -19.05 13.66
CA CYS A 58 -5.47 -17.81 14.11
C CYS A 58 -6.23 -16.61 13.52
N ILE A 59 -6.35 -15.54 14.31
CA ILE A 59 -6.89 -14.29 13.80
C ILE A 59 -5.90 -13.71 12.79
N ASP A 60 -6.33 -13.54 11.55
CA ASP A 60 -5.59 -12.85 10.49
C ASP A 60 -6.57 -11.99 9.65
N PHE A 61 -6.02 -11.08 8.86
CA PHE A 61 -6.78 -10.37 7.85
C PHE A 61 -7.13 -11.30 6.69
N GLU A 62 -8.42 -11.37 6.34
CA GLU A 62 -8.83 -12.00 5.08
C GLU A 62 -8.71 -11.01 3.92
N GLN A 63 -9.03 -9.74 4.19
CA GLN A 63 -8.94 -8.67 3.21
C GLN A 63 -8.73 -7.33 3.90
N ILE A 64 -7.95 -6.46 3.25
CA ILE A 64 -7.79 -5.06 3.61
C ILE A 64 -8.18 -4.26 2.37
N LEU A 65 -9.19 -3.39 2.49
CA LEU A 65 -9.69 -2.61 1.35
C LEU A 65 -9.91 -1.13 1.71
N PRO A 66 -9.21 -0.19 1.05
CA PRO A 66 -8.05 -0.43 0.18
C PRO A 66 -6.84 -0.92 1.01
N ASP A 67 -5.93 -1.71 0.41
CA ASP A 67 -4.67 -2.15 1.03
C ASP A 67 -3.51 -1.16 0.84
N ARG A 68 -3.75 -0.14 0.02
CA ARG A 68 -2.80 0.92 -0.34
C ARG A 68 -3.54 2.19 -0.70
N ILE A 69 -2.95 3.35 -0.42
CA ILE A 69 -3.55 4.65 -0.79
C ILE A 69 -2.47 5.67 -1.19
N PRO A 70 -2.81 6.69 -1.98
CA PRO A 70 -1.98 7.87 -2.15
C PRO A 70 -1.66 8.53 -0.80
N ILE A 71 -0.42 8.98 -0.60
CA ILE A 71 0.06 9.54 0.67
C ILE A 71 -0.73 10.77 1.14
N THR A 72 -1.38 11.50 0.22
CA THR A 72 -2.23 12.66 0.53
C THR A 72 -3.71 12.32 0.72
N GLN A 73 -4.15 11.11 0.38
CA GLN A 73 -5.57 10.74 0.41
C GLN A 73 -6.02 10.37 1.82
N MET A 74 -7.14 10.95 2.27
CA MET A 74 -7.84 10.52 3.47
C MET A 74 -9.01 9.62 3.07
N THR A 75 -9.14 8.45 3.70
CA THR A 75 -10.22 7.51 3.41
C THR A 75 -10.52 6.62 4.62
N SER A 76 -11.52 5.76 4.49
CA SER A 76 -11.78 4.65 5.43
C SER A 76 -11.23 3.34 4.85
N VAL A 77 -10.57 2.55 5.69
CA VAL A 77 -10.08 1.21 5.38
C VAL A 77 -10.99 0.18 6.05
N GLN A 78 -11.54 -0.71 5.24
CA GLN A 78 -12.30 -1.87 5.69
C GLN A 78 -11.36 -3.04 5.91
N LEU A 79 -11.51 -3.70 7.06
CA LEU A 79 -10.72 -4.84 7.49
C LEU A 79 -11.66 -6.03 7.66
N THR A 80 -11.60 -6.98 6.74
CA THR A 80 -12.35 -8.23 6.83
C THR A 80 -11.54 -9.22 7.66
N ILE A 81 -12.12 -9.69 8.76
CA ILE A 81 -11.46 -10.55 9.73
C ILE A 81 -12.43 -11.69 10.08
N ARG A 82 -12.03 -12.93 9.78
CA ARG A 82 -12.89 -14.13 9.90
C ARG A 82 -13.54 -14.29 11.27
N THR A 83 -12.85 -13.94 12.34
CA THR A 83 -13.43 -13.95 13.69
C THR A 83 -12.70 -12.99 14.63
N LEU A 84 -13.43 -12.03 15.20
CA LEU A 84 -12.93 -11.16 16.25
C LEU A 84 -13.51 -11.59 17.61
N PRO A 85 -12.68 -11.70 18.67
CA PRO A 85 -13.18 -11.92 20.01
C PRO A 85 -14.13 -10.81 20.45
N GLU A 86 -15.17 -11.15 21.20
CA GLU A 86 -15.98 -10.13 21.86
C GLU A 86 -15.16 -9.43 22.95
N LEU A 87 -15.18 -8.09 22.98
CA LEU A 87 -14.51 -7.27 23.99
C LEU A 87 -15.45 -7.01 25.18
N PRO A 88 -14.91 -6.86 26.40
CA PRO A 88 -15.71 -6.48 27.57
C PRO A 88 -16.31 -5.07 27.39
N ALA A 89 -17.36 -4.77 28.15
CA ALA A 89 -18.01 -3.46 28.12
C ALA A 89 -17.00 -2.31 28.30
N GLY A 90 -17.06 -1.32 27.40
CA GLY A 90 -16.16 -0.16 27.40
C GLY A 90 -14.83 -0.35 26.68
N ALA A 91 -14.43 -1.58 26.35
CA ALA A 91 -13.24 -1.83 25.53
C ALA A 91 -13.56 -1.73 24.02
N LYS A 92 -12.57 -1.33 23.23
CA LYS A 92 -12.68 -1.11 21.80
C LYS A 92 -11.50 -1.70 21.04
N TYR A 93 -11.73 -2.01 19.78
CA TYR A 93 -10.66 -2.25 18.82
C TYR A 93 -10.14 -0.92 18.28
N ARG A 94 -8.84 -0.87 17.98
CA ARG A 94 -8.16 0.29 17.40
C ARG A 94 -7.29 -0.14 16.23
N CYS A 95 -7.27 0.65 15.18
CA CYS A 95 -6.32 0.50 14.09
C CYS A 95 -5.07 1.33 14.36
N VAL A 96 -3.90 0.74 14.13
CA VAL A 96 -2.60 1.38 14.31
C VAL A 96 -1.86 1.34 12.97
N PHE A 97 -1.54 2.50 12.42
CA PHE A 97 -0.83 2.64 11.15
C PHE A 97 0.61 3.06 11.41
N GLY A 98 1.53 2.09 11.45
CA GLY A 98 2.94 2.37 11.75
C GLY A 98 3.12 3.02 13.12
N GLY A 99 3.74 4.21 13.12
CA GLY A 99 3.94 5.02 14.32
C GLY A 99 2.84 6.05 14.62
N ALA A 100 1.75 6.06 13.86
CA ALA A 100 0.65 7.00 14.09
C ALA A 100 -0.17 6.64 15.34
N GLU A 101 -0.84 7.64 15.92
CA GLU A 101 -1.75 7.45 17.05
C GLU A 101 -2.85 6.42 16.72
N PRO A 102 -3.19 5.51 17.66
CA PRO A 102 -4.25 4.53 17.45
C PRO A 102 -5.62 5.18 17.21
N ILE A 103 -6.34 4.68 16.20
CA ILE A 103 -7.65 5.19 15.79
C ILE A 103 -8.73 4.19 16.22
N ASP A 104 -9.74 4.66 16.95
CA ASP A 104 -10.89 3.82 17.36
C ASP A 104 -11.58 3.23 16.11
N ALA A 105 -11.75 1.91 16.09
CA ALA A 105 -12.35 1.19 14.98
C ALA A 105 -13.87 1.12 15.13
N GLY A 106 -14.59 1.29 14.03
CA GLY A 106 -15.99 0.90 13.92
C GLY A 106 -16.08 -0.61 13.70
N VAL A 107 -16.82 -1.33 14.54
CA VAL A 107 -17.07 -2.76 14.35
C VAL A 107 -18.11 -2.94 13.24
N THR A 108 -17.80 -3.76 12.24
CA THR A 108 -18.70 -4.09 11.13
C THR A 108 -19.14 -5.55 11.23
N THR A 109 -20.09 -5.97 10.39
CA THR A 109 -20.52 -7.36 10.33
C THR A 109 -19.41 -8.33 9.88
N ALA A 110 -18.43 -7.83 9.11
CA ALA A 110 -17.35 -8.62 8.54
C ALA A 110 -15.98 -8.39 9.23
N GLY A 111 -15.88 -7.45 10.17
CA GLY A 111 -14.63 -7.13 10.86
C GLY A 111 -14.62 -5.71 11.41
N LEU A 112 -13.73 -4.85 10.89
CA LEU A 112 -13.51 -3.49 11.38
C LEU A 112 -13.47 -2.46 10.25
N SER A 113 -13.77 -1.21 10.58
CA SER A 113 -13.69 -0.05 9.70
C SER A 113 -12.94 1.07 10.41
N CYS A 114 -11.89 1.60 9.79
CA CYS A 114 -11.03 2.62 10.39
C CYS A 114 -10.73 3.75 9.42
N LEU A 115 -10.79 4.98 9.91
CA LEU A 115 -10.26 6.12 9.16
C LEU A 115 -8.74 6.02 9.09
N THR A 116 -8.16 6.47 7.96
CA THR A 116 -6.72 6.62 7.81
C THR A 116 -6.20 7.78 8.65
N PRO A 117 -4.96 7.74 9.16
CA PRO A 117 -4.38 8.84 9.92
C PRO A 117 -4.26 10.13 9.08
N PRO A 118 -4.22 11.31 9.72
CA PRO A 118 -3.91 12.58 9.08
C PRO A 118 -2.61 12.50 8.27
N THR A 119 -2.49 13.31 7.22
CA THR A 119 -1.29 13.31 6.35
C THR A 119 -0.03 13.72 7.10
N THR A 120 -0.14 14.54 8.14
CA THR A 120 0.97 15.04 8.96
C THR A 120 1.60 13.98 9.87
N SER A 121 0.89 12.89 10.17
CA SER A 121 1.40 11.78 11.00
C SER A 121 1.86 10.57 10.19
N ARG A 122 1.83 10.67 8.85
CA ARG A 122 2.32 9.62 7.94
C ARG A 122 3.84 9.72 7.79
N PRO A 123 4.55 8.60 7.61
CA PRO A 123 5.97 8.63 7.32
C PRO A 123 6.23 9.28 5.94
N LEU A 124 7.40 9.89 5.81
CA LEU A 124 7.87 10.39 4.53
C LEU A 124 8.29 9.22 3.62
N ILE A 125 8.08 9.38 2.32
CA ILE A 125 8.60 8.44 1.32
C ILE A 125 10.11 8.68 1.17
N PRO A 126 10.96 7.64 1.29
CA PRO A 126 12.40 7.79 1.13
C PRO A 126 12.79 8.32 -0.26
N PRO A 127 13.92 9.04 -0.39
CA PRO A 127 14.44 9.46 -1.69
C PRO A 127 14.63 8.27 -2.63
N GLY A 128 14.28 8.45 -3.89
CA GLY A 128 14.37 7.39 -4.92
C GLY A 128 13.31 6.30 -4.83
N HIS A 129 12.35 6.41 -3.91
CA HIS A 129 11.21 5.50 -3.80
C HIS A 129 9.91 6.24 -4.14
N ASP A 130 8.92 5.49 -4.60
CA ASP A 130 7.56 5.96 -4.91
C ASP A 130 6.55 5.61 -3.80
N HIS A 131 6.98 4.88 -2.77
CA HIS A 131 6.12 4.45 -1.67
C HIS A 131 6.88 4.19 -0.37
N VAL A 132 6.11 4.05 0.70
CA VAL A 132 6.56 3.59 2.01
C VAL A 132 5.55 2.60 2.58
N LEU A 133 6.05 1.51 3.16
CA LEU A 133 5.24 0.49 3.83
C LEU A 133 5.19 0.74 5.32
N VAL A 134 3.99 0.64 5.90
CA VAL A 134 3.78 0.68 7.36
C VAL A 134 3.03 -0.56 7.82
N PRO A 135 3.27 -1.04 9.04
CA PRO A 135 2.42 -2.07 9.63
C PRO A 135 1.05 -1.48 9.97
N LEU A 136 -0.01 -1.97 9.31
CA LEU A 136 -1.39 -1.78 9.73
C LEU A 136 -1.76 -2.90 10.69
N SER A 137 -1.96 -2.53 11.96
CA SER A 137 -2.21 -3.47 13.05
C SER A 137 -3.54 -3.23 13.73
N VAL A 138 -4.13 -4.28 14.30
CA VAL A 138 -5.31 -4.15 15.18
C VAL A 138 -4.87 -4.34 16.62
N ARG A 139 -5.26 -3.36 17.45
CA ARG A 139 -5.01 -3.31 18.89
C ARG A 139 -6.30 -3.44 19.67
N SER A 140 -6.30 -4.23 20.74
CA SER A 140 -7.38 -4.17 21.73
C SER A 140 -7.05 -3.13 22.80
N SER A 141 -7.99 -2.26 23.14
CA SER A 141 -7.82 -1.33 24.26
C SER A 141 -7.78 -2.03 25.63
N GLU A 142 -8.22 -3.30 25.70
CA GLU A 142 -8.18 -4.10 26.93
C GLU A 142 -6.74 -4.53 27.26
N THR A 143 -6.00 -5.05 26.28
CA THR A 143 -4.63 -5.55 26.47
C THR A 143 -3.57 -4.53 26.08
N ASN A 144 -3.97 -3.50 25.33
CA ASN A 144 -3.10 -2.51 24.70
C ASN A 144 -1.98 -3.13 23.84
N LYS A 145 -2.28 -4.28 23.20
CA LYS A 145 -1.34 -5.01 22.36
C LYS A 145 -1.88 -5.20 20.94
N ASP A 146 -0.97 -5.08 19.98
CA ASP A 146 -1.22 -5.40 18.57
C ASP A 146 -1.21 -6.92 18.40
N PHE A 147 -2.32 -7.49 17.94
CA PHE A 147 -2.44 -8.95 17.83
C PHE A 147 -2.42 -9.48 16.39
N VAL A 148 -2.68 -8.63 15.40
CA VAL A 148 -2.58 -8.94 13.96
C VAL A 148 -2.02 -7.73 13.24
N SER A 149 -1.20 -7.95 12.20
CA SER A 149 -0.53 -6.89 11.45
C SER A 149 -0.22 -7.32 10.01
N ARG A 150 -0.36 -6.39 9.05
CA ARG A 150 0.05 -6.54 7.64
C ARG A 150 0.65 -5.25 7.11
N ASN A 151 1.44 -5.33 6.05
CA ASN A 151 1.97 -4.14 5.39
C ASN A 151 0.84 -3.39 4.68
N PHE A 152 0.83 -2.07 4.84
CA PHE A 152 -0.05 -1.13 4.17
C PHE A 152 0.81 -0.08 3.47
N ALA A 153 0.51 0.23 2.22
CA ALA A 153 1.34 1.12 1.41
C ALA A 153 0.76 2.53 1.33
N TYR A 154 1.61 3.53 1.60
CA TYR A 154 1.39 4.90 1.14
C TYR A 154 2.27 5.14 -0.08
N TYR A 155 1.69 5.57 -1.20
CA TYR A 155 2.43 5.84 -2.44
C TYR A 155 2.26 7.28 -2.91
N ASP A 156 3.18 7.76 -3.73
CA ASP A 156 3.10 9.06 -4.38
C ASP A 156 3.46 8.96 -5.86
N CYS A 157 2.44 9.11 -6.70
CA CYS A 157 2.59 9.13 -8.15
C CYS A 157 3.54 10.24 -8.63
N ALA A 158 3.66 11.36 -7.91
CA ALA A 158 4.48 12.49 -8.33
C ALA A 158 5.98 12.15 -8.38
N MET A 159 6.40 11.04 -7.76
CA MET A 159 7.77 10.53 -7.84
C MET A 159 8.13 10.03 -9.26
N HIS A 160 7.15 9.75 -10.11
CA HIS A 160 7.39 9.37 -11.51
C HIS A 160 7.38 10.60 -12.42
N THR A 161 8.53 10.89 -13.03
CA THR A 161 8.73 12.09 -13.87
C THR A 161 8.61 11.81 -15.36
N LYS A 162 8.43 10.55 -15.77
CA LYS A 162 8.23 10.14 -17.17
C LYS A 162 6.89 9.43 -17.32
N CYS A 163 6.25 9.63 -18.46
CA CYS A 163 4.96 8.99 -18.75
C CYS A 163 5.04 7.46 -18.63
N ALA A 164 6.06 6.84 -19.23
CA ALA A 164 6.22 5.39 -19.19
C ALA A 164 6.32 4.86 -17.75
N ASP A 165 7.21 5.45 -16.93
CA ASP A 165 7.39 5.08 -15.53
C ASP A 165 6.09 5.25 -14.72
N CYS A 166 5.35 6.34 -14.97
CA CYS A 166 4.08 6.64 -14.31
C CYS A 166 2.99 5.60 -14.62
N VAL A 167 2.82 5.26 -15.89
CA VAL A 167 1.73 4.37 -16.32
C VAL A 167 2.04 2.90 -16.08
N GLN A 168 3.32 2.54 -15.98
CA GLN A 168 3.79 1.19 -15.61
C GLN A 168 3.98 1.02 -14.10
N ALA A 169 3.80 2.08 -13.30
CA ALA A 169 3.88 2.00 -11.85
C ALA A 169 2.89 0.97 -11.31
N GLN A 170 3.24 0.33 -10.20
CA GLN A 170 2.40 -0.64 -9.49
C GLN A 170 1.14 -0.02 -8.84
N TRP A 171 0.98 1.30 -8.97
CA TRP A 171 -0.08 2.08 -8.35
C TRP A 171 -1.11 2.56 -9.38
N ALA A 172 -2.29 2.96 -8.89
CA ALA A 172 -3.34 3.55 -9.72
C ALA A 172 -3.03 5.02 -10.07
N CYS A 173 -1.93 5.24 -10.80
CA CYS A 173 -1.48 6.54 -11.26
C CYS A 173 -2.04 6.90 -12.63
N ASN A 174 -1.94 8.19 -12.96
CA ASN A 174 -2.32 8.75 -14.25
C ASN A 174 -1.28 9.78 -14.68
N TRP A 175 -1.05 9.87 -15.98
CA TRP A 175 -0.20 10.90 -16.56
C TRP A 175 -1.06 12.03 -17.13
N CYS A 176 -0.86 13.25 -16.63
CA CYS A 176 -1.44 14.44 -17.26
C CYS A 176 -0.48 14.93 -18.36
N ILE A 177 -0.93 14.90 -19.62
CA ILE A 177 -0.06 15.16 -20.78
C ILE A 177 0.45 16.61 -20.82
N TYR A 178 -0.41 17.59 -20.53
CA TYR A 178 -0.07 19.00 -20.71
C TYR A 178 0.68 19.59 -19.51
N GLU A 179 0.44 19.04 -18.32
CA GLU A 179 1.15 19.38 -17.11
C GLU A 179 2.47 18.63 -16.96
N ASN A 180 2.72 17.65 -17.85
CA ASN A 180 3.92 16.81 -17.84
C ASN A 180 4.20 16.19 -16.45
N LYS A 181 3.15 15.69 -15.79
CA LYS A 181 3.20 15.19 -14.41
C LYS A 181 2.42 13.90 -14.23
N CYS A 182 2.90 13.06 -13.31
CA CYS A 182 2.20 11.89 -12.83
C CYS A 182 1.38 12.22 -11.58
N THR A 183 0.14 11.74 -11.49
CA THR A 183 -0.77 12.03 -10.38
C THR A 183 -1.80 10.92 -10.16
N HIS A 184 -2.21 10.71 -8.91
CA HIS A 184 -3.39 9.90 -8.60
C HIS A 184 -4.68 10.70 -8.81
N ASN A 185 -4.63 12.04 -8.71
CA ASN A 185 -5.78 12.92 -8.80
C ASN A 185 -5.88 13.59 -10.18
N THR A 186 -6.83 13.11 -10.98
CA THR A 186 -7.11 13.57 -12.33
C THR A 186 -7.84 14.91 -12.40
N SER A 187 -8.41 15.41 -11.31
CA SER A 187 -9.08 16.74 -11.30
C SER A 187 -8.10 17.89 -11.54
N SER A 188 -6.81 17.63 -11.35
CA SER A 188 -5.72 18.58 -11.58
C SER A 188 -5.14 18.54 -13.00
N CYS A 189 -5.72 17.74 -13.90
CA CYS A 189 -5.32 17.63 -15.30
C CYS A 189 -6.30 18.42 -16.20
N GLN A 190 -5.77 19.12 -17.22
CA GLN A 190 -6.57 19.97 -18.10
C GLN A 190 -7.49 19.21 -19.06
N ARG A 191 -7.07 18.03 -19.58
CA ARG A 191 -7.91 17.21 -20.50
C ARG A 191 -7.33 15.84 -20.81
N THR A 192 -6.16 15.79 -21.43
CA THR A 192 -5.61 14.53 -21.94
C THR A 192 -4.89 13.80 -20.82
N ILE A 193 -5.51 12.72 -20.36
CA ILE A 193 -5.03 11.88 -19.28
C ILE A 193 -4.77 10.49 -19.85
N ILE A 194 -3.62 9.92 -19.48
CA ILE A 194 -3.32 8.51 -19.73
C ILE A 194 -3.41 7.78 -18.39
N SER A 195 -4.31 6.81 -18.31
CA SER A 195 -4.41 5.96 -17.11
C SER A 195 -3.31 4.89 -17.09
N GLY A 196 -2.74 4.64 -15.91
CA GLY A 196 -1.77 3.57 -15.71
C GLY A 196 -2.38 2.18 -15.78
N GLU A 197 -1.55 1.17 -16.03
CA GLU A 197 -1.94 -0.24 -16.21
C GLU A 197 -2.62 -0.82 -14.97
N ASN A 198 -2.19 -0.38 -13.78
CA ASN A 198 -2.75 -0.80 -12.50
C ASN A 198 -3.92 0.09 -12.03
N ASN A 199 -4.38 1.04 -12.85
CA ASN A 199 -5.52 1.88 -12.53
C ASN A 199 -6.84 1.21 -13.00
N PRO A 200 -7.77 0.88 -12.08
CA PRO A 200 -9.00 0.15 -12.42
C PRO A 200 -9.97 0.93 -13.32
N SER A 201 -9.78 2.24 -13.51
CA SER A 201 -10.65 3.04 -14.36
C SER A 201 -10.48 2.77 -15.86
N HIS A 202 -9.31 2.28 -16.32
CA HIS A 202 -8.98 2.02 -17.73
C HIS A 202 -9.56 3.06 -18.72
N LEU A 203 -9.04 4.30 -18.65
CA LEU A 203 -9.49 5.40 -19.50
C LEU A 203 -9.22 5.11 -20.99
N ALA A 204 -9.82 5.90 -21.90
CA ALA A 204 -9.64 5.73 -23.35
C ALA A 204 -8.15 5.72 -23.79
N ASN A 205 -7.32 6.57 -23.18
CA ASN A 205 -5.87 6.48 -23.28
C ASN A 205 -5.34 5.71 -22.07
N HIS A 206 -4.71 4.58 -22.31
CA HIS A 206 -4.30 3.65 -21.26
C HIS A 206 -2.98 2.96 -21.57
N GLY A 207 -2.17 2.81 -20.53
CA GLY A 207 -0.90 2.10 -20.56
C GLY A 207 0.20 2.79 -21.33
N VAL A 208 1.36 2.13 -21.40
CA VAL A 208 2.59 2.69 -21.98
C VAL A 208 2.48 3.02 -23.47
N GLY A 209 1.59 2.33 -24.20
CA GLY A 209 1.38 2.54 -25.63
C GLY A 209 0.78 3.90 -25.98
N ALA A 210 0.12 4.57 -25.03
CA ALA A 210 -0.45 5.91 -25.22
C ALA A 210 0.53 7.04 -24.88
N CYS A 211 1.70 6.73 -24.31
CA CYS A 211 2.68 7.74 -23.92
C CYS A 211 3.34 8.40 -25.16
N PRO A 212 3.65 9.72 -25.08
CA PRO A 212 4.48 10.38 -26.07
C PRO A 212 5.89 9.78 -26.07
N ARG A 213 6.38 9.34 -27.22
CA ARG A 213 7.72 8.76 -27.36
C ARG A 213 8.28 8.97 -28.75
N PHE A 214 9.61 8.95 -28.84
CA PHE A 214 10.28 8.77 -30.12
C PHE A 214 10.19 7.30 -30.54
N ARG A 215 9.94 7.06 -31.84
CA ARG A 215 10.20 5.75 -32.41
C ARG A 215 11.69 5.56 -32.53
N HIS A 216 12.15 4.32 -32.31
CA HIS A 216 13.54 3.99 -32.54
C HIS A 216 13.85 4.15 -34.03
N PRO A 217 14.84 4.98 -34.40
CA PRO A 217 15.16 5.19 -35.79
C PRO A 217 15.75 3.90 -36.38
N LYS A 218 15.32 3.53 -37.59
CA LYS A 218 15.79 2.31 -38.28
C LYS A 218 17.29 2.35 -38.58
N GLN A 219 17.85 3.55 -38.69
CA GLN A 219 19.26 3.81 -38.97
C GLN A 219 19.79 4.84 -37.97
N LYS A 220 21.09 4.82 -37.71
CA LYS A 220 21.73 5.84 -36.87
C LYS A 220 21.63 7.21 -37.54
N ILE A 221 21.33 8.24 -36.75
CA ILE A 221 21.36 9.62 -37.21
C ILE A 221 22.82 10.07 -37.23
N LEU A 222 23.32 10.42 -38.41
CA LEU A 222 24.69 10.90 -38.61
C LEU A 222 24.65 12.40 -38.90
N LEU A 223 25.33 13.19 -38.09
CA LEU A 223 25.39 14.64 -38.21
C LEU A 223 26.81 15.08 -38.58
N PRO A 224 27.05 15.57 -39.81
CA PRO A 224 28.34 16.08 -40.21
C PRO A 224 28.67 17.41 -39.50
N ASN A 225 29.92 17.59 -39.11
CA ASN A 225 30.36 18.81 -38.43
C ASN A 225 30.31 20.01 -39.40
N SER A 226 29.82 21.15 -38.90
CA SER A 226 29.74 22.42 -39.65
C SER A 226 28.94 22.36 -40.95
N VAL A 227 28.02 21.38 -41.09
CA VAL A 227 27.15 21.25 -42.26
C VAL A 227 25.69 21.42 -41.81
N PRO A 228 24.97 22.41 -42.35
CA PRO A 228 23.53 22.54 -42.12
C PRO A 228 22.80 21.28 -42.61
N MET A 229 22.06 20.64 -41.71
CA MET A 229 21.34 19.40 -42.00
C MET A 229 19.99 19.40 -41.28
N GLU A 230 18.96 18.95 -41.99
CA GLU A 230 17.64 18.70 -41.42
C GLU A 230 17.55 17.27 -40.89
N ILE A 231 16.92 17.08 -39.72
CA ILE A 231 16.75 15.79 -39.07
C ILE A 231 15.27 15.50 -38.95
N ALA A 232 14.84 14.36 -39.50
CA ALA A 232 13.49 13.86 -39.31
C ALA A 232 13.46 12.82 -38.18
N LEU A 233 12.57 13.03 -37.20
CA LEU A 233 12.35 12.10 -36.08
C LEU A 233 10.91 11.59 -36.14
N GLU A 234 10.75 10.27 -36.11
CA GLU A 234 9.44 9.65 -35.98
C GLU A 234 9.02 9.62 -34.49
N VAL A 235 7.77 10.00 -34.23
CA VAL A 235 7.19 10.08 -32.88
C VAL A 235 5.83 9.40 -32.82
N ASP A 236 5.48 8.90 -31.64
CA ASP A 236 4.14 8.41 -31.29
C ASP A 236 3.51 9.34 -30.26
N ASN A 237 2.19 9.55 -30.37
CA ASN A 237 1.35 10.22 -29.38
C ASN A 237 1.86 11.61 -28.94
N LEU A 238 2.54 12.33 -29.83
CA LEU A 238 3.06 13.66 -29.51
C LEU A 238 1.87 14.62 -29.26
N PRO A 239 1.83 15.34 -28.13
CA PRO A 239 0.72 16.22 -27.81
C PRO A 239 0.69 17.44 -28.74
N HIS A 240 -0.51 17.94 -29.04
CA HIS A 240 -0.63 19.19 -29.79
C HIS A 240 -0.40 20.39 -28.84
N PRO A 241 0.55 21.30 -29.14
CA PRO A 241 0.79 22.48 -28.31
C PRO A 241 -0.48 23.29 -28.07
N GLN A 242 -0.73 23.68 -26.82
CA GLN A 242 -1.89 24.49 -26.43
C GLN A 242 -1.58 25.99 -26.51
N PRO A 243 -2.59 26.88 -26.51
CA PRO A 243 -2.37 28.32 -26.45
C PRO A 243 -1.46 28.69 -25.27
N GLY A 244 -0.34 29.36 -25.56
CA GLY A 244 0.68 29.71 -24.56
C GLY A 244 1.89 28.76 -24.51
N HIS A 245 1.87 27.64 -25.23
CA HIS A 245 3.05 26.78 -25.39
C HIS A 245 3.92 27.27 -26.55
N THR A 246 5.25 27.19 -26.41
CA THR A 246 6.25 27.67 -27.39
C THR A 246 6.52 26.70 -28.54
N GLY A 247 5.79 25.57 -28.61
CA GLY A 247 6.00 24.52 -29.60
C GLY A 247 7.12 23.54 -29.18
N PHE A 248 7.66 22.82 -30.16
CA PHE A 248 8.73 21.84 -29.95
C PHE A 248 10.10 22.42 -30.30
N GLN A 249 11.10 22.09 -29.51
CA GLN A 249 12.50 22.44 -29.75
C GLN A 249 13.35 21.17 -29.68
N CYS A 250 14.37 21.09 -30.53
CA CYS A 250 15.36 20.03 -30.48
C CYS A 250 16.58 20.54 -29.70
N ILE A 251 16.92 19.88 -28.60
CA ILE A 251 18.10 20.22 -27.79
C ILE A 251 19.15 19.13 -28.03
N VAL A 252 20.32 19.53 -28.52
CA VAL A 252 21.48 18.65 -28.72
C VAL A 252 22.55 19.06 -27.72
N THR A 253 22.90 18.17 -26.80
CA THR A 253 23.98 18.38 -25.83
C THR A 253 25.24 17.72 -26.37
N ILE A 254 26.31 18.51 -26.57
CA ILE A 254 27.61 18.04 -27.07
C ILE A 254 28.60 18.18 -25.90
N GLU A 255 29.16 17.06 -25.43
CA GLU A 255 30.16 17.08 -24.37
C GLU A 255 31.46 17.73 -24.85
N GLY A 256 31.95 18.75 -24.13
CA GLY A 256 33.22 19.42 -24.41
C GLY A 256 33.18 20.52 -25.48
N ALA A 257 31.97 20.97 -25.87
CA ALA A 257 31.75 22.19 -26.65
C ALA A 257 31.52 23.42 -25.75
#